data_AF-A0A942RXI4-F1
#
_entry.id   AF-A0A942RXI4-F1
#
_cell.length_a   1.000
_cell.length_b   1.000
_cell.length_c   1.000
_cell.angle_alpha   90.00
_cell.angle_beta   90.00
_cell.angle_gamma   90.00
#
_symmetry.space_group_name_H-M   'P 1'
#
loop_
_entity.id
_entity.type
_entity.pdbx_description
1 polymer ?
#
loop_
_entity_poly.entity_id
_entity_poly.type
_entity_poly.pdbx_seq_one_letter_code
_entity_poly.pdbx_strand_id
1 'polypeptide(L)'
;MSHIIDIDALPEMYPTHRHEPAFWESIGRVVATYGFLEETLGKAIFAFTATKPYSEQEVQQALDGWLPKLQHALSDQLWNLIKSYEEAVREHPNATIENLEYLIEQLKEAAKIRNVICHGSWGTPNTEGASVPFFANRQ
;
A
#
# COMPACT_ATOMS: atom_id res chain seq x y z
N MET A 1 -1.00 17.87 -38.20
CA MET A 1 -2.26 17.11 -38.14
C MET A 1 -2.95 17.46 -36.84
N SER A 2 -4.24 17.80 -36.88
CA SER A 2 -5.05 18.10 -35.70
C SER A 2 -5.86 16.85 -35.36
N HIS A 3 -5.84 16.41 -34.11
CA HIS A 3 -6.67 15.32 -33.61
C HIS A 3 -7.85 15.89 -32.83
N ILE A 4 -9.05 15.35 -33.06
CA ILE A 4 -10.26 15.68 -32.30
C ILE A 4 -10.57 14.50 -31.39
N ILE A 5 -10.79 14.77 -30.11
CA ILE A 5 -11.26 13.77 -29.13
C ILE A 5 -12.78 13.90 -29.09
N ASP A 6 -13.48 12.83 -29.49
CA ASP A 6 -14.94 12.74 -29.43
C ASP A 6 -15.33 11.95 -28.19
N ILE A 7 -15.76 12.66 -27.15
CA ILE A 7 -16.15 12.07 -25.86
C ILE A 7 -17.53 11.42 -25.99
N ASP A 8 -18.42 11.98 -26.82
CA ASP A 8 -19.79 11.50 -26.99
C ASP A 8 -19.85 10.16 -27.73
N ALA A 9 -18.79 9.82 -28.47
CA ALA A 9 -18.61 8.52 -29.12
C ALA A 9 -18.13 7.40 -28.18
N LEU A 10 -17.83 7.67 -26.90
CA LEU A 10 -17.39 6.64 -25.97
C LEU A 10 -18.55 5.76 -25.49
N PRO A 11 -18.32 4.45 -25.27
CA PRO A 11 -19.29 3.60 -24.59
C PRO A 11 -19.65 4.13 -23.20
N GLU A 12 -20.90 3.87 -22.78
CA GLU A 12 -21.30 4.07 -21.39
C GLU A 12 -20.34 3.30 -20.47
N MET A 13 -19.92 3.91 -19.35
CA MET A 13 -18.92 3.34 -18.43
C MET A 13 -17.53 3.10 -19.06
N TYR A 14 -17.12 3.84 -20.09
CA TYR A 14 -15.73 3.78 -20.55
C TYR A 14 -14.74 4.19 -19.45
N PRO A 15 -13.60 3.47 -19.23
CA PRO A 15 -13.15 2.26 -19.93
C PRO A 15 -13.60 0.94 -19.27
N THR A 16 -14.35 0.98 -18.17
CA THR A 16 -14.73 -0.18 -17.34
C THR A 16 -15.83 -1.07 -17.94
N HIS A 17 -16.55 -0.59 -18.96
CA HIS A 17 -17.59 -1.32 -19.72
C HIS A 17 -17.20 -2.71 -20.27
N ARG A 18 -15.91 -3.03 -20.32
CA ARG A 18 -15.40 -4.30 -20.87
C ARG A 18 -15.43 -5.45 -19.89
N HIS A 19 -15.65 -5.16 -18.61
CA HIS A 19 -15.70 -6.14 -17.53
C HIS A 19 -17.04 -6.03 -16.80
N GLU A 20 -17.50 -7.15 -16.25
CA GLU A 20 -18.66 -7.19 -15.39
C GLU A 20 -18.47 -6.31 -14.15
N PRO A 21 -19.52 -5.65 -13.63
CA PRO A 21 -19.41 -4.81 -12.42
C PRO A 21 -18.77 -5.53 -11.22
N ALA A 22 -19.05 -6.83 -11.06
CA ALA A 22 -18.51 -7.65 -9.96
C ALA A 22 -16.98 -7.76 -9.97
N PHE A 23 -16.35 -7.70 -11.15
CA PHE A 23 -14.89 -7.67 -11.29
C PHE A 23 -14.31 -6.38 -10.68
N TRP A 24 -14.90 -5.23 -11.03
CA TRP A 24 -14.46 -3.93 -10.51
C TRP A 24 -14.74 -3.77 -9.03
N GLU A 25 -15.86 -4.30 -8.54
CA GLU A 25 -16.15 -4.34 -7.11
C GLU A 25 -15.08 -5.13 -6.36
N SER A 26 -14.70 -6.29 -6.88
CA SER A 26 -13.66 -7.14 -6.29
C SER A 26 -12.32 -6.42 -6.25
N ILE A 27 -11.91 -5.78 -7.35
CA ILE A 27 -10.68 -4.96 -7.38
C ILE A 27 -10.77 -3.82 -6.38
N GLY A 28 -11.87 -3.08 -6.36
CA GLY A 28 -12.08 -1.95 -5.45
C GLY A 28 -11.96 -2.35 -3.98
N ARG A 29 -12.53 -3.51 -3.60
CA ARG A 29 -12.39 -4.07 -2.24
C ARG A 29 -10.95 -4.40 -1.89
N VAL A 30 -10.19 -4.98 -2.83
CA VAL A 30 -8.77 -5.28 -2.60
C VAL A 30 -7.94 -3.99 -2.48
N VAL A 31 -8.16 -3.00 -3.35
CA VAL A 31 -7.50 -1.69 -3.27
C VAL A 31 -7.80 -1.00 -1.94
N ALA A 32 -9.07 -1.00 -1.51
CA ALA A 32 -9.47 -0.43 -0.22
C ALA A 32 -8.81 -1.17 0.96
N THR A 33 -8.68 -2.49 0.87
CA THR A 33 -7.98 -3.31 1.88
C THR A 33 -6.51 -2.90 2.00
N TYR A 34 -5.81 -2.65 0.89
CA TYR A 34 -4.44 -2.14 0.94
C TYR A 34 -4.35 -0.73 1.54
N GLY A 35 -5.29 0.15 1.24
CA GLY A 35 -5.34 1.47 1.88
C GLY A 35 -5.51 1.38 3.40
N PHE A 36 -6.38 0.48 3.85
CA PHE A 36 -6.56 0.22 5.28
C PHE A 36 -5.30 -0.40 5.93
N LEU A 37 -4.62 -1.29 5.22
CA LEU A 37 -3.35 -1.88 5.69
C LEU A 37 -2.26 -0.81 5.84
N GLU A 38 -2.10 0.06 4.85
CA GLU A 38 -1.14 1.17 4.87
C GLU A 38 -1.41 2.11 6.06
N GLU A 39 -2.68 2.50 6.27
CA GLU A 39 -3.09 3.29 7.43
C GLU A 39 -2.80 2.58 8.77
N THR A 40 -3.10 1.28 8.83
CA THR A 40 -2.87 0.46 10.03
C THR A 40 -1.38 0.36 10.38
N LEU A 41 -0.52 0.18 9.37
CA LEU A 41 0.93 0.19 9.55
C LEU A 41 1.42 1.55 10.03
N GLY A 42 0.90 2.66 9.47
CA GLY A 42 1.22 4.01 9.93
C GLY A 42 0.88 4.22 11.42
N LYS A 43 -0.30 3.77 11.85
CA LYS A 43 -0.71 3.79 13.27
C LYS A 43 0.18 2.92 14.15
N ALA A 44 0.58 1.74 13.67
CA ALA A 44 1.48 0.86 14.41
C ALA A 44 2.87 1.49 14.56
N ILE A 45 3.43 2.07 13.50
CA ILE A 45 4.70 2.81 13.54
C ILE A 45 4.61 3.93 14.58
N PHE A 46 3.54 4.72 14.54
CA PHE A 46 3.31 5.76 15.55
C PHE A 46 3.31 5.18 16.97
N ALA A 47 2.53 4.12 17.22
CA ALA A 47 2.43 3.52 18.55
C ALA A 47 3.78 3.03 19.08
N PHE A 48 4.51 2.22 18.29
CA PHE A 48 5.81 1.68 18.70
C PHE A 48 6.88 2.76 18.86
N THR A 49 6.84 3.82 18.06
CA THR A 49 7.84 4.90 18.18
C THR A 49 7.49 5.88 19.29
N ALA A 50 6.21 6.15 19.56
CA ALA A 50 5.75 7.04 20.63
C ALA A 50 6.00 6.46 22.02
N THR A 51 5.93 5.14 22.17
CA THR A 51 6.06 4.46 23.48
C THR A 51 7.44 3.87 23.73
N LYS A 52 8.37 4.01 22.78
CA LYS A 52 9.76 3.58 22.99
C LYS A 52 10.36 4.39 24.14
N PRO A 53 10.88 3.73 25.20
CA PRO A 53 11.52 4.45 26.29
C PRO A 53 12.86 5.02 25.83
N TYR A 54 13.16 6.24 26.26
CA TYR A 54 14.43 6.93 26.00
C TYR A 54 15.03 7.44 27.30
N SER A 55 16.36 7.52 27.38
CA SER A 55 17.02 8.25 28.46
C SER A 55 16.88 9.76 28.26
N GLU A 56 17.08 10.54 29.33
CA GLU A 56 17.05 12.02 29.26
C GLU A 56 18.07 12.59 28.26
N GLN A 57 19.16 11.86 28.02
CA GLN A 57 20.23 12.27 27.10
C GLN A 57 19.84 12.04 25.64
N GLU A 58 19.00 11.04 25.38
CA GLU A 58 18.61 10.63 24.02
C GLU A 58 17.26 11.22 23.59
N VAL A 59 16.39 11.59 24.54
CA VAL A 59 14.98 11.96 24.27
C VAL A 59 14.85 13.14 23.30
N GLN A 60 15.71 14.15 23.41
CA GLN A 60 15.63 15.32 22.52
C GLN A 60 15.98 14.94 21.09
N GLN A 61 17.07 14.21 20.89
CA GLN A 61 17.47 13.74 19.57
C GLN A 61 16.42 12.78 18.97
N ALA A 62 15.84 11.92 19.80
CA ALA A 62 14.76 11.02 19.38
C ALA A 62 13.52 11.80 18.93
N LEU A 63 13.13 12.84 19.68
CA LEU A 63 12.00 13.70 19.35
C LEU A 63 12.23 14.46 18.03
N ASP A 64 13.42 15.02 17.83
CA ASP A 64 13.78 15.74 16.60
C ASP A 64 13.70 14.82 15.36
N GLY A 65 14.14 13.57 15.50
CA GLY A 65 14.05 12.55 14.46
C GLY A 65 12.65 11.95 14.28
N TRP A 66 11.74 12.16 15.23
CA TRP A 66 10.43 11.52 15.23
C TRP A 66 9.46 12.15 14.22
N LEU A 67 9.42 13.48 14.12
CA LEU A 67 8.51 14.18 13.20
C LEU A 67 8.73 13.76 11.73
N PRO A 68 9.97 13.74 11.18
CA PRO A 68 10.21 13.23 9.84
C PRO A 68 9.76 11.77 9.68
N LYS A 69 10.00 10.92 10.68
CA LYS A 69 9.57 9.51 10.65
C LYS A 69 8.04 9.39 10.56
N LEU A 70 7.29 10.23 11.28
CA LEU A 70 5.83 10.26 11.18
C LEU A 70 5.32 10.79 9.84
N GLN A 71 5.99 11.80 9.28
CA GLN A 71 5.65 12.30 7.94
C GLN A 71 5.81 11.19 6.89
N HIS A 72 6.91 10.44 6.94
CA HIS A 72 7.11 9.27 6.09
C HIS A 72 6.04 8.20 6.33
N ALA A 73 5.71 7.89 7.58
CA ALA A 73 4.65 6.92 7.90
C ALA A 73 3.26 7.29 7.33
N LEU A 74 3.03 8.57 7.00
CA LEU A 74 1.78 9.06 6.39
C LEU A 74 1.81 9.05 4.86
N SER A 75 2.98 9.18 4.22
CA SER A 75 3.10 9.36 2.77
C SER A 75 3.69 8.17 2.03
N ASP A 76 4.42 7.31 2.73
CA ASP A 76 5.18 6.24 2.11
C ASP A 76 4.28 5.13 1.57
N GLN A 77 4.75 4.49 0.50
CA GLN A 77 4.08 3.32 -0.06
C GLN A 77 4.28 2.09 0.83
N LEU A 78 3.38 1.11 0.71
CA LEU A 78 3.35 -0.11 1.52
C LEU A 78 4.72 -0.76 1.78
N TRP A 79 5.59 -0.89 0.78
CA TRP A 79 6.91 -1.51 0.96
C TRP A 79 7.79 -0.78 1.98
N ASN A 80 7.80 0.55 1.95
CA ASN A 80 8.57 1.35 2.89
C ASN A 80 7.91 1.36 4.27
N LEU A 81 6.58 1.41 4.34
CA LEU A 81 5.83 1.28 5.59
C LEU A 81 6.13 -0.06 6.29
N ILE A 82 6.22 -1.16 5.54
CA ILE A 82 6.58 -2.47 6.10
C ILE A 82 7.97 -2.43 6.73
N LYS A 83 8.95 -1.79 6.08
CA LYS A 83 10.31 -1.65 6.63
C LYS A 83 10.33 -0.80 7.90
N SER A 84 9.66 0.35 7.88
CA SER A 84 9.59 1.24 9.05
C SER A 84 8.84 0.58 10.21
N TYR A 85 7.81 -0.21 9.93
CA TYR A 85 7.11 -1.01 10.92
C TYR A 85 8.03 -2.10 11.51
N GLU A 86 8.70 -2.89 10.65
CA GLU A 86 9.66 -3.91 11.07
C GLU A 86 10.71 -3.33 12.01
N GLU A 87 11.32 -2.21 11.64
CA GLU A 87 12.30 -1.49 12.46
C GLU A 87 11.70 -1.01 13.78
N ALA A 88 10.53 -0.36 13.75
CA ALA A 88 9.88 0.18 14.94
C ALA A 88 9.55 -0.91 15.98
N VAL A 89 9.09 -2.09 15.54
CA VAL A 89 8.82 -3.21 16.45
C VAL A 89 10.12 -3.76 17.03
N ARG A 90 11.15 -4.00 16.20
CA ARG A 90 12.43 -4.57 16.65
C ARG A 90 13.17 -3.68 17.63
N GLU A 91 13.05 -2.37 17.47
CA GLU A 91 13.69 -1.40 18.35
C GLU A 91 12.93 -1.17 19.66
N HIS A 92 11.69 -1.63 19.77
CA HIS A 92 10.88 -1.39 20.95
C HIS A 92 11.10 -2.51 21.98
N PRO A 93 11.69 -2.23 23.15
CA PRO A 93 12.12 -3.26 24.10
C PRO A 93 10.99 -4.09 24.69
N ASN A 94 9.76 -3.56 24.67
CA ASN A 94 8.58 -4.23 25.21
C ASN A 94 7.63 -4.75 24.12
N ALA A 95 8.10 -4.87 22.87
CA ALA A 95 7.28 -5.47 21.81
C ALA A 95 7.05 -6.97 22.08
N THR A 96 5.81 -7.43 21.96
CA THR A 96 5.40 -8.81 22.29
C THR A 96 4.94 -9.60 21.06
N ILE A 97 5.34 -9.21 19.85
CA ILE A 97 4.89 -9.85 18.61
C ILE A 97 5.76 -11.09 18.33
N GLU A 98 5.30 -12.25 18.76
CA GLU A 98 6.06 -13.51 18.65
C GLU A 98 6.28 -13.97 17.19
N ASN A 99 5.33 -13.69 16.31
CA ASN A 99 5.35 -14.11 14.90
C ASN A 99 5.77 -12.98 13.94
N LEU A 100 6.60 -12.03 14.40
CA LEU A 100 6.98 -10.86 13.60
C LEU A 100 7.57 -11.26 12.24
N GLU A 101 8.50 -12.23 12.20
CA GLU A 101 9.13 -12.66 10.94
C GLU A 101 8.10 -13.14 9.91
N TYR A 102 7.17 -14.00 10.35
CA TYR A 102 6.10 -14.50 9.50
C TYR A 102 5.18 -13.37 9.01
N LEU A 103 4.80 -12.46 9.91
CA LEU A 103 3.98 -11.29 9.53
C LEU A 103 4.69 -10.42 8.49
N ILE A 104 5.97 -10.12 8.68
CA ILE A 104 6.76 -9.32 7.75
C ILE A 104 6.88 -10.02 6.38
N GLU A 105 7.06 -11.33 6.36
CA GLU A 105 7.07 -12.12 5.12
C GLU A 105 5.72 -12.00 4.39
N GLN A 106 4.60 -12.20 5.07
CA GLN A 106 3.27 -12.10 4.46
C GLN A 106 2.99 -10.68 3.94
N LEU A 107 3.41 -9.65 4.67
CA LEU A 107 3.28 -8.26 4.22
C LEU A 107 4.12 -8.00 2.95
N LYS A 108 5.33 -8.54 2.87
CA LYS A 108 6.20 -8.42 1.69
C LYS A 108 5.60 -9.13 0.48
N GLU A 109 5.00 -10.31 0.65
CA GLU A 109 4.27 -10.99 -0.43
C GLU A 109 3.05 -10.18 -0.90
N ALA A 110 2.27 -9.64 0.03
CA ALA A 110 1.11 -8.80 -0.29
C ALA A 110 1.54 -7.53 -1.07
N ALA A 111 2.65 -6.90 -0.67
CA ALA A 111 3.18 -5.70 -1.34
C ALA A 111 3.55 -5.94 -2.81
N LYS A 112 4.01 -7.14 -3.19
CA LYS A 112 4.31 -7.49 -4.60
C LYS A 112 3.05 -7.42 -5.46
N ILE A 113 1.93 -7.88 -4.93
CA ILE A 113 0.65 -7.95 -5.66
C ILE A 113 -0.05 -6.59 -5.66
N ARG A 114 0.05 -5.82 -4.56
CA ARG A 114 -0.55 -4.49 -4.40
C ARG A 114 -0.31 -3.57 -5.59
N ASN A 115 0.92 -3.50 -6.09
CA ASN A 115 1.26 -2.59 -7.20
C ASN A 115 0.52 -2.93 -8.49
N VAL A 116 0.42 -4.22 -8.82
CA VAL A 116 -0.31 -4.68 -10.00
C VAL A 116 -1.81 -4.42 -9.84
N ILE A 117 -2.37 -4.68 -8.66
CA ILE A 117 -3.80 -4.46 -8.41
C ILE A 117 -4.18 -2.98 -8.43
N CYS A 118 -3.39 -2.12 -7.78
CA CYS A 118 -3.71 -0.69 -7.65
C CYS A 118 -3.38 0.15 -8.90
N HIS A 119 -2.45 -0.31 -9.74
CA HIS A 119 -1.94 0.49 -10.87
C HIS A 119 -1.94 -0.24 -12.21
N GLY A 120 -2.36 -1.50 -12.24
CA GLY A 120 -2.48 -2.28 -13.47
C GLY A 120 -3.58 -1.73 -14.38
N SER A 121 -3.30 -1.72 -15.68
CA SER A 121 -4.30 -1.47 -16.72
C SER A 121 -4.99 -2.78 -17.07
N TRP A 122 -6.29 -2.86 -16.77
CA TRP A 122 -7.09 -4.05 -17.00
C TRP A 122 -7.74 -3.98 -18.38
N GLY A 123 -7.20 -4.76 -19.31
CA GLY A 123 -7.66 -4.83 -20.70
C GLY A 123 -8.96 -5.62 -20.86
N THR A 124 -9.35 -5.87 -22.11
CA THR A 124 -10.52 -6.71 -22.44
C THR A 124 -10.34 -8.13 -21.87
N PRO A 125 -11.38 -8.74 -21.28
CA PRO A 125 -11.32 -10.13 -20.83
C PRO A 125 -11.21 -11.12 -21.99
N ASN A 126 -10.64 -12.29 -21.71
CA ASN A 126 -10.66 -13.44 -22.60
C ASN A 126 -12.05 -14.12 -22.61
N THR A 127 -12.18 -15.23 -23.34
CA THR A 127 -13.44 -15.99 -23.44
C THR A 127 -13.95 -16.57 -22.11
N GLU A 128 -13.11 -16.62 -21.09
CA GLU A 128 -13.45 -17.09 -19.74
C GLU A 128 -13.75 -15.94 -18.76
N GLY A 129 -13.73 -14.68 -19.24
CA GLY A 129 -13.93 -13.51 -18.39
C GLY A 129 -12.67 -13.02 -17.66
N ALA A 130 -11.50 -13.61 -17.93
CA ALA A 130 -10.25 -13.27 -17.25
C ALA A 130 -9.43 -12.23 -18.03
N SER A 131 -8.74 -11.34 -17.31
CA SER A 131 -7.76 -10.41 -17.89
C SER A 131 -6.42 -10.50 -17.20
N VAL A 132 -5.35 -10.45 -17.99
CA VAL A 132 -4.00 -10.23 -17.50
C VAL A 132 -3.77 -8.71 -17.44
N PRO A 133 -3.50 -8.13 -16.25
CA PRO A 133 -3.25 -6.70 -16.14
C PRO A 133 -1.95 -6.33 -16.86
N PHE A 134 -1.99 -5.26 -17.64
CA PHE A 134 -0.78 -4.63 -18.13
C PHE A 134 -0.21 -3.72 -17.04
N PHE A 135 0.96 -4.08 -16.52
CA PHE A 135 1.65 -3.31 -15.48
C PHE A 135 3.12 -3.17 -15.85
N ALA A 136 3.56 -1.93 -16.06
CA ALA A 136 4.97 -1.62 -16.33
C ALA A 136 5.71 -1.44 -15.01
N ASN A 137 6.57 -2.39 -14.66
CA ASN A 137 7.46 -2.29 -13.52
C ASN A 137 8.86 -1.89 -14.00
N ARG A 138 9.55 -1.04 -13.23
CA ARG A 138 10.96 -0.63 -13.49
C ARG A 138 11.98 -1.51 -12.76
N GLN A 139 11.52 -2.57 -12.10
CA GLN A 139 12.41 -3.59 -11.52
C GLN A 139 13.23 -4.28 -12.61
#